data_AF-A0A1H8SMT7-F1
#
_entry.id   AF-A0A1H8SMT7-F1
#
_cell.length_a   1.000
_cell.length_b   1.000
_cell.length_c   1.000
_cell.angle_alpha   90.00
_cell.angle_beta   90.00
_cell.angle_gamma   90.00
#
_symmetry.space_group_name_H-M   'P 1'
#
loop_
_entity.id
_entity.type
_entity.pdbx_description
1 polymer ?
#
loop_
_entity_poly.entity_id
_entity_poly.type
_entity_poly.pdbx_seq_one_letter_code
_entity_poly.pdbx_strand_id
1 'polypeptide(L)'
;MDTTVQNFAVANLRRRPVVIENPSFVAGFDPATTSPYVNYASPLPGAEPTRREVAHLVAAFRERGLRPRVEFALSTAPAVEPALRAAGFTTEEVHEYLVCTPATLTMPPPAARDSAFVPRARTPHTDEEFDAIDAALAEAFGSEFDASPEGGARLRRIQDAGGVIRFVPSPGGGCAGAASCSAPAAGTGELSGVGTRPAFRGRGVAAVVTAEVAAEMFARGARSVWLESSGDGPRRIYERLGFRPEGTRLYLSISD
;
A
#
# COMPACT_ATOMS: atom_id res chain seq x y z
N MET A 1 15.83 7.80 -2.57
CA MET A 1 14.42 7.62 -2.16
C MET A 1 14.23 6.36 -1.32
N ASP A 2 15.00 5.32 -1.63
CA ASP A 2 14.90 3.96 -1.07
C ASP A 2 14.95 3.94 0.45
N THR A 3 15.90 4.65 1.07
CA THR A 3 15.98 4.75 2.55
C THR A 3 14.72 5.39 3.16
N THR A 4 14.07 6.33 2.47
CA THR A 4 12.81 6.95 2.93
C THR A 4 11.66 5.95 2.86
N VAL A 5 11.54 5.22 1.75
CA VAL A 5 10.53 4.15 1.59
C VAL A 5 10.75 3.03 2.60
N GLN A 6 12.00 2.62 2.83
CA GLN A 6 12.34 1.59 3.82
C GLN A 6 12.03 2.05 5.25
N ASN A 7 12.41 3.28 5.61
CA ASN A 7 12.09 3.85 6.92
C ASN A 7 10.58 3.99 7.12
N PHE A 8 9.84 4.35 6.06
CA PHE A 8 8.38 4.35 6.09
C PHE A 8 7.84 2.95 6.37
N ALA A 9 8.28 1.91 5.66
CA ALA A 9 7.79 0.54 5.82
C ALA A 9 7.98 0.05 7.27
N VAL A 10 9.18 0.26 7.82
CA VAL A 10 9.49 -0.04 9.23
C VAL A 10 8.56 0.73 10.19
N ALA A 11 8.40 2.04 10.00
CA ALA A 11 7.54 2.86 10.85
C ALA A 11 6.05 2.49 10.74
N ASN A 12 5.61 2.06 9.56
CA ASN A 12 4.25 1.60 9.31
C ASN A 12 3.98 0.27 10.03
N LEU A 13 4.92 -0.68 9.98
CA LEU A 13 4.81 -1.95 10.70
C LEU A 13 4.73 -1.77 12.23
N ARG A 14 5.43 -0.78 12.78
CA ARG A 14 5.37 -0.45 14.22
C ARG A 14 4.00 0.00 14.72
N ARG A 15 3.08 0.35 13.81
CA ARG A 15 1.71 0.74 14.15
C ARG A 15 0.75 -0.45 14.20
N ARG A 16 1.22 -1.67 13.91
CA ARG A 16 0.39 -2.87 13.96
C ARG A 16 0.05 -3.25 15.41
N PRO A 17 -1.09 -3.92 15.66
CA PRO A 17 -1.49 -4.33 17.01
C PRO A 17 -0.45 -5.17 17.75
N VAL A 18 0.30 -6.00 17.02
CA VAL A 18 1.40 -6.80 17.56
C VAL A 18 2.65 -6.52 16.77
N VAL A 19 3.75 -6.20 17.45
CA VAL A 19 5.05 -5.91 16.85
C VAL A 19 6.12 -6.77 17.50
N ILE A 20 6.95 -7.41 16.68
CA ILE A 20 8.16 -8.10 17.11
C ILE A 20 9.35 -7.40 16.47
N GLU A 21 10.33 -7.00 17.28
CA GLU A 21 11.55 -6.37 16.80
C GLU A 21 12.78 -7.16 17.27
N ASN A 22 13.75 -7.26 16.38
CA ASN A 22 15.12 -7.63 16.71
C ASN A 22 16.07 -6.60 16.06
N PRO A 23 17.40 -6.66 16.30
CA PRO A 23 18.32 -5.67 15.76
C PRO A 23 18.29 -5.49 14.23
N SER A 24 17.78 -6.48 13.50
CA SER A 24 17.75 -6.49 12.04
C SER A 24 16.37 -6.25 11.45
N PHE A 25 15.29 -6.65 12.12
CA PHE A 25 13.93 -6.69 11.56
C PHE A 25 12.88 -6.09 12.49
N VAL A 26 11.86 -5.50 11.87
CA VAL A 26 10.56 -5.21 12.48
C VAL A 26 9.52 -6.06 11.77
N ALA A 27 8.78 -6.88 12.51
CA ALA A 27 7.62 -7.63 12.03
C ALA A 27 6.35 -7.08 12.68
N GLY A 28 5.38 -6.70 11.87
CA GLY A 28 4.09 -6.19 12.33
C GLY A 28 2.97 -7.16 11.98
N PHE A 29 2.08 -7.41 12.93
CA PHE A 29 0.98 -8.37 12.80
C PHE A 29 -0.36 -7.76 13.21
N ASP A 30 -1.39 -8.07 12.43
CA ASP A 30 -2.79 -7.83 12.76
C ASP A 30 -3.49 -9.19 12.96
N PRO A 31 -3.79 -9.59 14.22
CA PRO A 31 -4.44 -10.86 14.52
C PRO A 31 -5.82 -11.05 13.88
N ALA A 32 -6.46 -9.98 13.39
CA ALA A 32 -7.76 -10.05 12.75
C ALA A 32 -7.70 -10.59 11.30
N THR A 33 -6.52 -10.84 10.74
CA THR A 33 -6.37 -11.37 9.37
C THR A 33 -5.13 -12.23 9.22
N THR A 34 -5.20 -13.23 8.34
CA THR A 34 -4.04 -14.04 7.91
C THR A 34 -3.38 -13.50 6.63
N SER A 35 -3.84 -12.35 6.13
CA SER A 35 -3.36 -11.79 4.86
C SER A 35 -1.84 -11.54 4.89
N PRO A 36 -1.08 -12.03 3.89
CA PRO A 36 0.36 -11.80 3.79
C PRO A 36 0.68 -10.33 3.47
N TYR A 37 -0.28 -9.57 2.93
CA TYR A 37 -0.14 -8.14 2.63
C TYR A 37 -0.29 -7.26 3.89
N VAL A 38 -0.71 -7.84 5.02
CA VAL A 38 -0.85 -7.14 6.31
C VAL A 38 0.20 -7.61 7.31
N ASN A 39 0.47 -8.91 7.32
CA ASN A 39 1.39 -9.57 8.25
C ASN A 39 2.71 -9.89 7.55
N TYR A 40 3.68 -9.00 7.67
CA TYR A 40 5.01 -9.14 7.09
C TYR A 40 6.07 -8.44 7.95
N ALA A 41 7.33 -8.63 7.57
CA ALA A 41 8.46 -7.98 8.20
C ALA A 41 9.26 -7.12 7.21
N SER A 42 9.95 -6.11 7.74
CA SER A 42 10.93 -5.33 6.99
C SER A 42 12.21 -5.19 7.80
N PRO A 43 13.39 -5.26 7.16
CA PRO A 43 14.66 -4.98 7.80
C PRO A 43 14.81 -3.49 8.10
N LEU A 44 15.63 -3.17 9.11
CA LEU A 44 16.15 -1.83 9.30
C LEU A 44 17.17 -1.49 8.20
N PRO A 45 17.31 -0.22 7.77
CA PRO A 45 18.38 0.17 6.86
C PRO A 45 19.76 -0.20 7.41
N GLY A 46 20.60 -0.80 6.56
CA GLY A 46 21.93 -1.26 6.92
C GLY A 46 21.97 -2.55 7.76
N ALA A 47 20.85 -3.25 7.94
CA ALA A 47 20.82 -4.48 8.71
C ALA A 47 21.73 -5.57 8.12
N GLU A 48 22.49 -6.22 9.00
CA GLU A 48 23.34 -7.38 8.71
C GLU A 48 22.87 -8.57 9.56
N PRO A 49 21.78 -9.25 9.15
CA PRO A 49 21.11 -10.21 10.01
C PRO A 49 21.94 -11.47 10.27
N THR A 50 21.99 -11.85 11.54
CA THR A 50 22.57 -13.14 11.95
C THR A 50 21.60 -14.29 11.67
N ARG A 51 22.12 -15.53 11.56
CA ARG A 51 21.27 -16.73 11.47
C ARG A 51 20.25 -16.84 12.61
N ARG A 52 20.64 -16.41 13.81
CA ARG A 52 19.77 -16.43 15.00
C ARG A 52 18.60 -15.45 14.86
N GLU A 53 18.85 -14.26 14.31
CA GLU A 53 17.81 -13.25 14.09
C GLU A 53 16.82 -13.67 13.01
N VAL A 54 17.31 -14.28 11.92
CA VAL A 54 16.43 -14.85 10.89
C VAL A 54 15.59 -16.01 11.46
N ALA A 55 16.19 -16.91 12.25
CA ALA A 55 15.46 -18.00 12.89
C ALA A 55 14.39 -17.49 13.89
N HIS A 56 14.71 -16.44 14.66
CA HIS A 56 13.75 -15.79 15.56
C HIS A 56 12.59 -15.17 14.80
N LEU A 57 12.86 -14.51 13.67
CA LEU A 57 11.83 -13.98 12.79
C LEU A 57 10.91 -15.09 12.27
N VAL A 58 11.48 -16.17 11.74
CA VAL A 58 10.70 -17.32 11.22
C VAL A 58 9.83 -17.95 12.31
N ALA A 59 10.37 -18.15 13.51
CA ALA A 59 9.61 -18.67 14.65
C ALA A 59 8.41 -17.78 15.00
N ALA A 60 8.61 -16.46 15.03
CA ALA A 60 7.53 -15.52 15.35
C ALA A 60 6.34 -15.61 14.38
N PHE A 61 6.58 -15.83 13.08
CA PHE A 61 5.51 -16.05 12.10
C PHE A 61 4.84 -17.42 12.29
N ARG A 62 5.63 -18.48 12.46
CA ARG A 62 5.11 -19.86 12.59
C ARG A 62 4.30 -20.09 13.85
N GLU A 63 4.69 -19.49 14.98
CA GLU A 63 3.91 -19.49 16.23
C GLU A 63 2.50 -18.92 16.05
N ARG A 64 2.29 -18.10 15.00
CA ARG A 64 1.01 -17.47 14.66
C ARG A 64 0.30 -18.17 13.50
N GLY A 65 0.84 -19.28 12.99
CA GLY A 65 0.31 -19.97 11.81
C GLY A 65 0.41 -19.14 10.53
N LEU A 66 1.37 -18.21 10.46
CA LEU A 66 1.58 -17.32 9.31
C LEU A 66 2.82 -17.73 8.53
N ARG A 67 2.79 -17.52 7.21
CA ARG A 67 3.96 -17.69 6.33
C ARG A 67 4.99 -16.58 6.62
N PRO A 68 6.24 -16.90 6.97
CA PRO A 68 7.27 -15.88 7.11
C PRO A 68 7.49 -15.13 5.78
N ARG A 69 7.30 -13.81 5.80
CA ARG A 69 7.40 -12.92 4.64
C ARG A 69 8.18 -11.66 5.01
N VAL A 70 9.13 -11.28 4.16
CA VAL A 70 9.96 -10.08 4.30
C VAL A 70 9.87 -9.22 3.05
N GLU A 71 9.67 -7.91 3.23
CA GLU A 71 9.51 -6.93 2.15
C GLU A 71 10.49 -5.77 2.37
N PHE A 72 11.32 -5.45 1.36
CA PHE A 72 12.32 -4.39 1.49
C PHE A 72 12.93 -3.91 0.17
N ALA A 73 13.46 -2.69 0.18
CA ALA A 73 14.31 -2.20 -0.89
C ALA A 73 15.74 -2.74 -0.72
N LEU A 74 16.21 -3.60 -1.64
CA LEU A 74 17.48 -4.32 -1.54
C LEU A 74 18.68 -3.38 -1.29
N SER A 75 18.71 -2.24 -1.97
CA SER A 75 19.73 -1.20 -1.86
C SER A 75 19.91 -0.67 -0.43
N THR A 76 18.89 -0.78 0.42
CA THR A 76 18.91 -0.24 1.80
C THR A 76 19.46 -1.22 2.82
N ALA A 77 19.45 -2.53 2.53
CA ALA A 77 19.99 -3.56 3.41
C ALA A 77 20.53 -4.76 2.60
N PRO A 78 21.65 -4.61 1.87
CA PRO A 78 22.12 -5.62 0.92
C PRO A 78 22.47 -6.98 1.55
N ALA A 79 22.88 -7.00 2.82
CA ALA A 79 23.23 -8.22 3.54
C ALA A 79 22.01 -9.10 3.91
N VAL A 80 20.79 -8.55 3.82
CA VAL A 80 19.56 -9.23 4.22
C VAL A 80 19.19 -10.35 3.25
N GLU A 81 19.26 -10.11 1.94
CA GLU A 81 18.87 -11.12 0.95
C GLU A 81 19.72 -12.40 1.07
N PRO A 82 21.07 -12.36 1.09
CA PRO A 82 21.87 -13.57 1.26
C PRO A 82 21.55 -14.33 2.55
N ALA A 83 21.32 -13.63 3.66
CA ALA A 83 20.99 -14.24 4.95
C ALA A 83 19.62 -14.93 4.93
N LEU A 84 18.60 -14.30 4.32
CA LEU A 84 17.28 -14.90 4.15
C LEU A 84 17.34 -16.11 3.21
N ARG A 85 18.07 -16.02 2.09
CA ARG A 85 18.25 -17.15 1.16
C ARG A 85 18.95 -18.34 1.83
N ALA A 86 19.94 -18.09 2.68
CA ALA A 86 20.61 -19.14 3.46
C ALA A 86 19.67 -19.82 4.47
N ALA A 87 18.56 -19.17 4.85
CA ALA A 87 17.51 -19.72 5.70
C ALA A 87 16.36 -20.37 4.91
N GLY A 88 16.43 -20.40 3.58
CA GLY A 88 15.43 -21.04 2.72
C GLY A 88 14.37 -20.10 2.13
N PHE A 89 14.49 -18.78 2.33
CA PHE A 89 13.58 -17.85 1.66
C PHE A 89 13.81 -17.84 0.14
N THR A 90 12.72 -17.75 -0.61
CA THR A 90 12.68 -17.64 -2.07
C THR A 90 12.01 -16.33 -2.48
N THR A 91 12.27 -15.90 -3.72
CA THR A 91 11.62 -14.70 -4.25
C THR A 91 10.16 -15.01 -4.54
N GLU A 92 9.29 -14.29 -3.85
CA GLU A 92 7.87 -14.30 -4.12
C GLU A 92 7.56 -13.31 -5.24
N GLU A 93 7.95 -12.04 -5.07
CA GLU A 93 7.67 -10.95 -6.01
C GLU A 93 8.81 -9.91 -6.02
N VAL A 94 8.85 -9.13 -7.11
CA VAL A 94 9.69 -7.94 -7.23
C VAL A 94 8.83 -6.83 -7.80
N HIS A 95 8.66 -5.75 -7.04
CA HIS A 95 7.83 -4.62 -7.43
C HIS A 95 8.66 -3.37 -7.66
N GLU A 96 8.44 -2.70 -8.78
CA GLU A 96 8.91 -1.33 -8.95
C GLU A 96 7.97 -0.40 -8.17
N TYR A 97 8.53 0.49 -7.36
CA TYR A 97 7.76 1.56 -6.75
C TYR A 97 7.98 2.87 -7.47
N LEU A 98 6.90 3.64 -7.54
CA LEU A 98 6.89 4.97 -8.10
C LEU A 98 6.66 6.00 -7.00
N VAL A 99 7.24 7.18 -7.15
CA VAL A 99 7.11 8.29 -6.20
C VAL A 99 6.63 9.56 -6.87
N CYS A 100 5.73 10.24 -6.19
CA CYS A 100 5.26 11.58 -6.53
C CYS A 100 5.63 12.56 -5.40
N THR A 101 5.91 13.80 -5.77
CA THR A 101 6.23 14.90 -4.84
C THR A 101 5.31 16.08 -5.14
N PRO A 102 5.20 17.07 -4.24
CA PRO A 102 4.44 18.29 -4.52
C PRO A 102 4.86 18.99 -5.81
N ALA A 103 6.15 18.93 -6.16
CA ALA A 103 6.70 19.57 -7.37
C ALA A 103 6.38 18.80 -8.66
N THR A 104 6.01 17.53 -8.58
CA THR A 104 5.78 16.68 -9.76
C THR A 104 4.31 16.36 -9.97
N LEU A 105 3.48 16.46 -8.93
CA LEU A 105 2.05 16.16 -9.00
C LEU A 105 1.37 16.96 -10.11
N THR A 106 0.71 16.23 -11.00
CA THR A 106 -0.13 16.80 -12.05
C THR A 106 -1.57 16.38 -11.82
N MET A 107 -2.47 17.34 -11.66
CA MET A 107 -3.90 17.05 -11.53
C MET A 107 -4.47 16.61 -12.89
N PRO A 108 -5.35 15.59 -12.93
CA PRO A 108 -6.00 15.20 -14.17
C PRO A 108 -6.86 16.36 -14.68
N PRO A 109 -6.95 16.56 -16.01
CA PRO A 109 -7.82 17.58 -16.56
C PRO A 109 -9.29 17.30 -16.17
N PRO A 110 -10.13 18.34 -16.05
CA PRO A 110 -11.56 18.14 -15.86
C PRO A 110 -12.12 17.23 -16.95
N ALA A 111 -13.01 16.30 -16.59
CA ALA A 111 -13.71 15.51 -17.59
C ALA A 111 -14.49 16.45 -18.53
N ALA A 112 -14.57 16.08 -19.81
CA ALA A 112 -15.35 16.83 -20.79
C ALA A 112 -16.79 17.01 -20.26
N ARG A 113 -17.31 18.23 -20.39
CA ARG A 113 -18.65 18.61 -19.85
C ARG A 113 -19.79 17.75 -20.40
N ASP A 114 -19.58 17.12 -21.55
CA ASP A 114 -20.58 16.29 -22.23
C ASP A 114 -20.49 14.79 -21.85
N SER A 115 -19.63 14.44 -20.89
CA SER A 115 -19.58 13.07 -20.35
C SER A 115 -20.80 12.82 -19.46
N ALA A 116 -21.51 11.70 -19.72
CA ALA A 116 -22.58 11.21 -18.85
C ALA A 116 -22.11 10.90 -17.40
N PHE A 117 -20.80 10.88 -17.16
CA PHE A 117 -20.21 10.67 -15.85
C PHE A 117 -18.93 11.51 -15.69
N VAL A 118 -18.93 12.41 -14.70
CA VAL A 118 -17.77 13.23 -14.33
C VAL A 118 -17.26 12.77 -12.97
N PRO A 119 -16.09 12.10 -12.88
CA PRO A 119 -15.57 11.63 -11.61
C PRO A 119 -15.22 12.81 -10.69
N ARG A 120 -15.76 12.78 -9.47
CA ARG A 120 -15.42 13.73 -8.40
C ARG A 120 -15.12 12.95 -7.13
N ALA A 121 -13.90 13.08 -6.63
CA ALA A 121 -13.51 12.45 -5.39
C ALA A 121 -14.23 13.10 -4.20
N ARG A 122 -14.53 12.29 -3.19
CA ARG A 122 -15.07 12.67 -1.88
C ARG A 122 -14.29 11.95 -0.79
N THR A 123 -14.30 12.54 0.40
CA THR A 123 -13.87 11.87 1.64
C THR A 123 -15.04 11.06 2.19
N PRO A 124 -14.83 9.80 2.62
CA PRO A 124 -15.86 9.03 3.31
C PRO A 124 -16.03 9.50 4.77
N HIS A 125 -17.28 9.49 5.24
CA HIS A 125 -17.67 9.92 6.59
C HIS A 125 -18.53 8.88 7.32
N THR A 126 -19.35 8.09 6.61
CA THR A 126 -20.25 7.10 7.22
C THR A 126 -19.75 5.67 7.04
N ASP A 127 -20.22 4.75 7.88
CA ASP A 127 -19.87 3.32 7.75
C ASP A 127 -20.31 2.77 6.40
N GLU A 128 -21.49 3.18 5.91
CA GLU A 128 -22.00 2.78 4.60
C GLU A 128 -21.11 3.25 3.44
N GLU A 129 -20.47 4.42 3.56
CA GLU A 129 -19.51 4.89 2.56
C GLU A 129 -18.21 4.06 2.60
N PHE A 130 -17.73 3.69 3.79
CA PHE A 130 -16.56 2.81 3.93
C PHE A 130 -16.84 1.40 3.38
N ASP A 131 -18.01 0.84 3.67
CA ASP A 131 -18.43 -0.47 3.17
C ASP A 131 -18.61 -0.45 1.65
N ALA A 132 -19.19 0.62 1.10
CA ALA A 132 -19.29 0.80 -0.35
C ALA A 132 -17.92 0.90 -1.03
N ILE A 133 -16.93 1.51 -0.38
CA ILE A 133 -15.55 1.55 -0.88
C ILE A 133 -14.95 0.15 -0.87
N ASP A 134 -15.05 -0.58 0.24
CA ASP A 134 -14.51 -1.94 0.34
C ASP A 134 -15.10 -2.86 -0.74
N ALA A 135 -16.43 -2.85 -0.91
CA ALA A 135 -17.11 -3.60 -1.96
C ALA A 135 -16.64 -3.22 -3.38
N ALA A 136 -16.42 -1.93 -3.65
CA ALA A 136 -15.92 -1.48 -4.94
C ALA A 136 -14.46 -1.87 -5.20
N LEU A 137 -13.62 -1.89 -4.17
CA LEU A 137 -12.24 -2.37 -4.27
C LEU A 137 -12.20 -3.88 -4.48
N ALA A 138 -13.00 -4.65 -3.73
CA ALA A 138 -13.14 -6.08 -3.91
C ALA A 138 -13.57 -6.44 -5.35
N GLU A 139 -14.59 -5.76 -5.89
CA GLU A 139 -15.00 -5.95 -7.30
C GLU A 139 -13.88 -5.54 -8.29
N ALA A 140 -13.11 -4.49 -7.98
CA ALA A 140 -12.04 -4.03 -8.84
C ALA A 140 -10.86 -5.02 -8.93
N PHE A 141 -10.53 -5.68 -7.81
CA PHE A 141 -9.43 -6.65 -7.71
C PHE A 141 -9.87 -8.11 -7.93
N GLY A 142 -11.17 -8.41 -7.90
CA GLY A 142 -11.71 -9.75 -8.13
C GLY A 142 -11.48 -10.70 -6.94
N SER A 143 -11.41 -12.00 -7.21
CA SER A 143 -11.32 -13.07 -6.19
C SER A 143 -10.04 -13.07 -5.35
N GLU A 144 -9.12 -12.14 -5.60
CA GLU A 144 -7.90 -11.99 -4.82
C GLU A 144 -8.17 -11.25 -3.49
N PHE A 145 -9.24 -10.44 -3.44
CA PHE A 145 -9.62 -9.68 -2.25
C PHE A 145 -11.15 -9.63 -2.13
N ASP A 146 -11.73 -10.59 -1.41
CA ASP A 146 -13.16 -10.55 -1.12
C ASP A 146 -13.49 -9.41 -0.16
N ALA A 147 -14.65 -8.77 -0.38
CA ALA A 147 -15.19 -7.81 0.58
C ALA A 147 -15.47 -8.54 1.90
N SER A 148 -15.17 -7.88 3.01
CA SER A 148 -15.40 -8.47 4.33
C SER A 148 -16.01 -7.43 5.28
N PRO A 149 -16.77 -7.87 6.31
CA PRO A 149 -17.28 -6.95 7.33
C PRO A 149 -16.19 -6.10 7.99
N GLU A 150 -14.94 -6.58 7.98
CA GLU A 150 -13.78 -5.88 8.53
C GLU A 150 -13.14 -4.89 7.56
N GLY A 151 -13.48 -4.95 6.27
CA GLY A 151 -12.88 -4.15 5.21
C GLY A 151 -13.19 -2.65 5.33
N GLY A 152 -14.47 -2.31 5.48
CA GLY A 152 -14.89 -0.93 5.77
C GLY A 152 -14.30 -0.40 7.08
N ALA A 153 -14.32 -1.21 8.13
CA ALA A 153 -13.69 -0.85 9.41
C ALA A 153 -12.17 -0.64 9.29
N ARG A 154 -11.47 -1.41 8.44
CA ARG A 154 -10.04 -1.24 8.17
C ARG A 154 -9.77 0.08 7.45
N LEU A 155 -10.59 0.44 6.47
CA LEU A 155 -10.51 1.73 5.80
C LEU A 155 -10.73 2.88 6.79
N ARG A 156 -11.74 2.78 7.66
CA ARG A 156 -11.97 3.76 8.73
C ARG A 156 -10.73 3.91 9.64
N ARG A 157 -10.13 2.80 10.08
CA ARG A 157 -8.89 2.82 10.88
C ARG A 157 -7.72 3.51 10.17
N ILE A 158 -7.58 3.34 8.85
CA ILE A 158 -6.55 4.06 8.07
C ILE A 158 -6.80 5.58 8.15
N GLN A 159 -8.04 6.02 7.96
CA GLN A 159 -8.40 7.44 8.04
C GLN A 159 -8.18 7.99 9.46
N ASP A 160 -8.64 7.27 10.49
CA ASP A 160 -8.52 7.69 11.90
C ASP A 160 -7.06 7.76 12.37
N ALA A 161 -6.17 6.93 11.81
CA ALA A 161 -4.73 6.98 12.06
C ALA A 161 -4.03 8.17 11.37
N GLY A 162 -4.74 9.01 10.63
CA GLY A 162 -4.21 10.15 9.88
C GLY A 162 -3.92 9.84 8.41
N GLY A 163 -4.33 8.68 7.91
CA GLY A 163 -4.31 8.36 6.49
C GLY A 163 -5.34 9.16 5.69
N VAL A 164 -5.33 8.97 4.38
CA VAL A 164 -6.22 9.64 3.44
C VAL A 164 -6.98 8.60 2.65
N ILE A 165 -8.30 8.79 2.52
CA ILE A 165 -9.13 7.99 1.63
C ILE A 165 -9.91 8.94 0.73
N ARG A 166 -9.98 8.59 -0.56
CA ARG A 166 -10.81 9.26 -1.54
C ARG A 166 -11.58 8.24 -2.36
N PHE A 167 -12.84 8.52 -2.61
CA PHE A 167 -13.70 7.69 -3.45
C PHE A 167 -14.51 8.53 -4.42
N VAL A 168 -14.91 7.95 -5.55
CA VAL A 168 -15.85 8.56 -6.48
C VAL A 168 -17.20 7.86 -6.33
N PRO A 169 -18.30 8.57 -5.99
CA PRO A 169 -19.63 7.97 -5.97
C PRO A 169 -20.06 7.46 -7.34
N SER A 170 -20.81 6.37 -7.35
CA SER A 170 -21.48 5.87 -8.55
C SER A 170 -22.81 6.62 -8.76
N PRO A 171 -23.24 6.93 -10.00
CA PRO A 171 -24.53 7.58 -10.27
C PRO A 171 -25.75 6.78 -9.79
N GLY A 172 -25.62 5.46 -9.66
CA GLY A 172 -26.67 4.57 -9.15
C GLY A 172 -26.58 4.29 -7.65
N GLY A 173 -25.76 5.03 -6.90
CA GLY A 173 -25.45 4.76 -5.50
C GLY A 173 -24.20 3.87 -5.32
N GLY A 174 -23.60 3.94 -4.14
CA GLY A 174 -22.34 3.26 -3.82
C GLY A 174 -21.11 3.93 -4.43
N CYS A 175 -20.04 3.15 -4.64
CA CYS A 175 -18.73 3.64 -5.07
C CYS A 175 -18.39 3.15 -6.49
N ALA A 176 -17.83 4.03 -7.32
CA ALA A 176 -17.29 3.72 -8.65
C ALA A 176 -15.81 3.31 -8.59
N GLY A 177 -15.07 3.81 -7.61
CA GLY A 177 -13.66 3.51 -7.38
C GLY A 177 -13.08 4.39 -6.28
N ALA A 178 -11.96 3.96 -5.72
CA ALA A 178 -11.32 4.59 -4.58
C ALA A 178 -9.80 4.40 -4.60
N ALA A 179 -9.12 5.16 -3.75
CA ALA A 179 -7.74 4.97 -3.37
C ALA A 179 -7.56 5.37 -1.91
N SER A 180 -6.55 4.79 -1.26
CA SER A 180 -6.16 5.16 0.09
C SER A 180 -4.66 5.47 0.15
N CYS A 181 -4.26 6.20 1.19
CA CYS A 181 -2.88 6.35 1.57
C CYS A 181 -2.74 6.18 3.09
N SER A 182 -1.72 5.45 3.50
CA SER A 182 -1.33 5.30 4.90
C SER A 182 -1.11 6.65 5.58
N ALA A 183 -1.21 6.69 6.90
CA ALA A 183 -0.74 7.85 7.67
C ALA A 183 0.76 8.13 7.40
N PRO A 184 1.18 9.40 7.21
CA PRO A 184 2.57 9.72 6.91
C PRO A 184 3.57 9.16 7.93
N ALA A 185 4.71 8.67 7.46
CA ALA A 185 5.88 8.32 8.27
C ALA A 185 7.17 8.60 7.47
N ALA A 186 8.25 8.96 8.15
CA ALA A 186 9.51 9.38 7.50
C ALA A 186 9.33 10.51 6.44
N GLY A 187 8.25 11.29 6.54
CA GLY A 187 7.89 12.34 5.58
C GLY A 187 7.26 11.84 4.28
N THR A 188 6.80 10.58 4.21
CA THR A 188 6.09 10.02 3.04
C THR A 188 4.87 9.21 3.48
N GLY A 189 3.97 8.86 2.56
CA GLY A 189 2.96 7.81 2.76
C GLY A 189 2.92 6.85 1.57
N GLU A 190 2.44 5.64 1.81
CA GLU A 190 2.17 4.63 0.79
C GLU A 190 0.73 4.74 0.31
N LEU A 191 0.55 5.00 -0.98
CA LEU A 191 -0.74 5.01 -1.66
C LEU A 191 -1.02 3.61 -2.19
N SER A 192 -2.17 3.07 -1.81
CA SER A 192 -2.56 1.70 -2.13
C SER A 192 -4.07 1.62 -2.37
N GLY A 193 -4.55 0.41 -2.69
CA GLY A 193 -5.99 0.17 -2.91
C GLY A 193 -6.57 1.02 -4.03
N VAL A 194 -5.81 1.28 -5.11
CA VAL A 194 -6.32 2.03 -6.27
C VAL A 194 -7.18 1.12 -7.13
N GLY A 195 -8.49 1.19 -6.93
CA GLY A 195 -9.45 0.34 -7.63
C GLY A 195 -10.50 1.15 -8.37
N THR A 196 -10.90 0.68 -9.55
CA THR A 196 -12.07 1.18 -10.28
C THR A 196 -12.91 -0.01 -10.71
N ARG A 197 -14.18 -0.02 -10.32
CA ARG A 197 -15.14 -1.05 -10.71
C ARG A 197 -15.17 -1.19 -12.24
N PRO A 198 -15.25 -2.40 -12.81
CA PRO A 198 -15.27 -2.65 -14.25
C PRO A 198 -16.17 -1.71 -15.06
N ALA A 199 -17.40 -1.45 -14.60
CA ALA A 199 -18.37 -0.59 -15.28
C ALA A 199 -17.94 0.88 -15.45
N PHE A 200 -16.99 1.35 -14.63
CA PHE A 200 -16.51 2.73 -14.60
C PHE A 200 -15.07 2.90 -15.11
N ARG A 201 -14.43 1.83 -15.59
CA ARG A 201 -13.08 1.87 -16.16
C ARG A 201 -13.05 2.76 -17.42
N GLY A 202 -11.89 3.34 -17.70
CA GLY A 202 -11.71 4.26 -18.83
C GLY A 202 -12.33 5.65 -18.65
N ARG A 203 -12.91 5.95 -17.49
CA ARG A 203 -13.59 7.24 -17.20
C ARG A 203 -12.82 8.18 -16.28
N GLY A 204 -11.53 7.92 -16.06
CA GLY A 204 -10.66 8.77 -15.23
C GLY A 204 -10.80 8.62 -13.72
N VAL A 205 -11.59 7.65 -13.21
CA VAL A 205 -11.81 7.44 -11.77
C VAL A 205 -10.50 7.23 -11.01
N ALA A 206 -9.69 6.23 -11.40
CA ALA A 206 -8.39 5.96 -10.78
C ALA A 206 -7.48 7.21 -10.77
N ALA A 207 -7.43 7.95 -11.88
CA ALA A 207 -6.61 9.15 -11.97
C ALA A 207 -7.05 10.22 -10.97
N VAL A 208 -8.36 10.45 -10.84
CA VAL A 208 -8.94 11.43 -9.91
C VAL A 208 -8.65 11.04 -8.45
N VAL A 209 -8.96 9.80 -8.04
CA VAL A 209 -8.74 9.39 -6.64
C VAL A 209 -7.26 9.38 -6.28
N THR A 210 -6.36 8.93 -7.17
CA THR A 210 -4.92 8.94 -6.92
C THR A 210 -4.38 10.36 -6.77
N ALA A 211 -4.76 11.29 -7.66
CA ALA A 211 -4.30 12.67 -7.61
C ALA A 211 -4.81 13.39 -6.35
N GLU A 212 -6.07 13.19 -5.99
CA GLU A 212 -6.70 13.79 -4.81
C GLU A 212 -6.12 13.25 -3.50
N VAL A 213 -5.79 11.95 -3.44
CA VAL A 213 -5.07 11.37 -2.29
C VAL A 213 -3.67 11.99 -2.15
N ALA A 214 -2.91 12.07 -3.26
CA ALA A 214 -1.58 12.67 -3.23
C ALA A 214 -1.61 14.16 -2.85
N ALA A 215 -2.53 14.94 -3.44
CA ALA A 215 -2.73 16.35 -3.13
C ALA A 215 -3.04 16.57 -1.64
N GLU A 216 -3.94 15.77 -1.07
CA GLU A 216 -4.27 15.84 0.36
C GLU A 216 -3.07 15.50 1.25
N MET A 217 -2.30 14.46 0.91
CA MET A 217 -1.09 14.12 1.64
C MET A 217 -0.07 15.27 1.65
N PHE A 218 0.09 15.95 0.52
CA PHE A 218 0.96 17.12 0.40
C PHE A 218 0.43 18.33 1.17
N ALA A 219 -0.89 18.57 1.14
CA ALA A 219 -1.52 19.61 1.95
C ALA A 219 -1.32 19.36 3.46
N ARG A 220 -1.20 18.10 3.88
CA ARG A 220 -0.87 17.68 5.25
C ARG A 220 0.64 17.66 5.56
N GLY A 221 1.48 18.12 4.63
CA GLY A 221 2.92 18.26 4.85
C GLY A 221 3.77 17.03 4.52
N ALA A 222 3.21 15.99 3.88
CA ALA A 222 4.04 14.92 3.33
C ALA A 222 4.98 15.47 2.24
N ARG A 223 6.23 15.04 2.23
CA ARG A 223 7.22 15.44 1.22
C ARG A 223 7.10 14.61 -0.06
N SER A 224 6.54 13.42 0.05
CA SER A 224 6.32 12.49 -1.05
C SER A 224 5.17 11.53 -0.76
N VAL A 225 4.66 10.90 -1.81
CA VAL A 225 3.78 9.72 -1.75
C VAL A 225 4.36 8.68 -2.69
N TRP A 226 4.37 7.42 -2.28
CA TRP A 226 4.86 6.32 -3.11
C TRP A 226 3.78 5.25 -3.28
N LEU A 227 3.89 4.45 -4.33
CA LEU A 227 3.03 3.30 -4.57
C LEU A 227 3.82 2.21 -5.27
N GLU A 228 3.36 0.98 -5.16
CA GLU A 228 3.81 -0.12 -6.01
C GLU A 228 2.82 -0.33 -7.15
N SER A 229 3.34 -0.54 -8.36
CA SER A 229 2.52 -0.89 -9.52
C SER A 229 2.69 -2.37 -9.80
N SER A 230 1.67 -3.18 -9.53
CA SER A 230 1.62 -4.56 -10.01
C SER A 230 1.15 -4.58 -11.47
N GLY A 231 2.03 -5.06 -12.37
CA GLY A 231 1.74 -5.22 -13.81
C GLY A 231 1.80 -3.95 -14.66
N ASP A 232 1.69 -4.15 -15.98
CA ASP A 232 1.90 -3.11 -17.01
C ASP A 232 0.72 -2.13 -17.20
N GLY A 233 -0.47 -2.48 -16.70
CA GLY A 233 -1.71 -1.75 -16.96
C GLY A 233 -1.80 -0.34 -16.35
N PRO A 234 -1.68 -0.19 -15.01
CA PRO A 234 -1.95 1.08 -14.32
C PRO A 234 -0.76 2.07 -14.32
N ARG A 235 0.46 1.64 -14.64
CA ARG A 235 1.68 2.47 -14.60
C ARG A 235 1.53 3.81 -15.34
N ARG A 236 0.96 3.78 -16.55
CA ARG A 236 0.76 4.99 -17.38
C ARG A 236 -0.14 6.03 -16.73
N ILE A 237 -1.08 5.61 -15.87
CA ILE A 237 -1.93 6.55 -15.13
C ILE A 237 -1.08 7.29 -14.11
N TYR A 238 -0.26 6.58 -13.34
CA TYR A 238 0.60 7.16 -12.32
C TYR A 238 1.63 8.12 -12.92
N GLU A 239 2.28 7.74 -14.03
CA GLU A 239 3.26 8.59 -14.71
C GLU A 239 2.67 9.92 -15.20
N ARG A 240 1.43 9.89 -15.73
CA ARG A 240 0.71 11.11 -16.13
C ARG A 240 0.36 12.03 -14.95
N LEU A 241 0.23 11.46 -13.76
CA LEU A 241 0.01 12.20 -12.51
C LEU A 241 1.32 12.69 -11.88
N GLY A 242 2.47 12.39 -12.50
CA GLY A 242 3.78 12.83 -12.02
C GLY A 242 4.48 11.89 -11.05
N PHE A 243 4.01 10.64 -10.94
CA PHE A 243 4.75 9.57 -10.29
C PHE A 243 5.89 9.10 -11.20
N ARG A 244 7.07 8.84 -10.64
CA ARG A 244 8.23 8.35 -11.39
C ARG A 244 8.83 7.12 -10.71
N PRO A 245 9.36 6.15 -11.48
CA PRO A 245 10.05 5.01 -10.91
C PRO A 245 11.29 5.47 -10.13
N GLU A 246 11.45 4.97 -8.90
CA GLU A 246 12.56 5.37 -8.00
C GLU A 246 13.28 4.18 -7.38
N GLY A 247 12.83 2.95 -7.61
CA GLY A 247 13.50 1.75 -7.14
C GLY A 247 12.62 0.51 -7.15
N THR A 248 13.15 -0.57 -6.59
CA THR A 248 12.47 -1.86 -6.51
C THR A 248 12.42 -2.38 -5.08
N ARG A 249 11.30 -3.01 -4.73
CA ARG A 249 11.11 -3.76 -3.49
C ARG A 249 11.10 -5.26 -3.79
N LEU A 250 11.82 -6.00 -2.96
CA LEU A 250 11.95 -7.44 -3.00
C LEU A 250 11.04 -8.05 -1.93
N TYR A 251 10.25 -9.03 -2.35
CA TYR A 251 9.37 -9.81 -1.50
C TYR A 251 9.95 -11.22 -1.41
N LEU A 252 10.38 -11.59 -0.21
CA LEU A 252 10.92 -12.91 0.08
C LEU A 252 9.99 -13.63 1.05
N SER A 253 9.67 -14.89 0.75
CA SER A 253 8.97 -15.75 1.70
C SER A 253 9.57 -17.15 1.71
N ILE A 254 9.30 -17.88 2.78
CA ILE A 254 9.59 -19.30 2.88
C ILE A 254 8.26 -20.04 2.87
N SER A 255 8.08 -20.91 1.88
CA SER A 255 6.97 -21.88 1.90
C SER A 255 7.29 -22.98 2.90
N ASP A 256 6.27 -23.47 3.59
CA ASP A 256 6.39 -24.68 4.41
C ASP A 256 6.52 -25.94 3.53
#